data_AF-A0A813ISS6-F1
#
_entry.id   AF-A0A813ISS6-F1
#
_cell.length_a   1.000
_cell.length_b   1.000
_cell.length_c   1.000
_cell.angle_alpha   90.00
_cell.angle_beta   90.00
_cell.angle_gamma   90.00
#
_symmetry.space_group_name_H-M   'P 1'
#
loop_
_entity.id
_entity.type
_entity.pdbx_description
1 polymer ?
#
loop_
_entity_poly.entity_id
_entity_poly.type
_entity_poly.pdbx_seq_one_letter_code
_entity_poly.pdbx_strand_id
1 'polypeptide(L)' 'MAKASQRRFLVPFMEKAGFPMPAFDFRVNGVTSISCDPHKYGFSPKGASVVMFSNKELRHHMYCFLTEWTGGIYATAT' A
#
# COMPACT_ATOMS: atom_id res chain seq x y z
N MET A 1 1.14 -10.49 -9.65
CA MET A 1 1.74 -9.13 -9.51
C MET A 1 0.92 -8.12 -10.31
N ALA A 2 0.03 -7.35 -9.68
CA ALA A 2 -0.62 -6.21 -10.34
C ALA A 2 0.21 -4.94 -10.10
N LYS A 3 1.15 -4.66 -11.01
CA LYS A 3 1.95 -3.43 -11.04
C LYS A 3 1.12 -2.31 -11.68
N ALA A 4 0.53 -1.43 -10.86
CA ALA A 4 0.07 -0.11 -11.28
C ALA A 4 -0.19 0.81 -10.07
N SER A 5 0.85 1.35 -9.42
CA SER A 5 0.67 2.24 -8.24
C SER A 5 0.14 3.63 -8.59
N GLN A 6 0.32 4.08 -9.83
CA GLN A 6 0.15 5.48 -10.23
C GLN A 6 -1.27 6.02 -10.06
N ARG A 7 -2.31 5.20 -10.28
CA ARG A 7 -3.72 5.65 -10.33
C ARG A 7 -4.56 5.22 -9.12
N ARG A 8 -3.99 4.55 -8.12
CA ARG A 8 -4.77 3.93 -7.01
C ARG A 8 -5.55 4.94 -6.13
N PHE A 9 -5.21 6.24 -6.13
CA PHE A 9 -6.01 7.28 -5.46
C PHE A 9 -7.19 7.80 -6.29
N LEU A 10 -7.26 7.49 -7.58
CA LEU A 10 -8.34 7.91 -8.48
C LEU A 10 -9.35 6.78 -8.71
N VAL A 11 -8.83 5.58 -8.95
CA VAL A 11 -9.58 4.39 -9.39
C VAL A 11 -10.74 4.00 -8.44
N PRO A 12 -10.66 4.13 -7.10
CA PRO A 12 -11.79 3.88 -6.19
C PRO A 12 -13.02 4.80 -6.41
N PHE A 13 -12.82 5.97 -7.03
CA PHE A 13 -13.87 6.98 -7.23
C PHE A 13 -14.48 6.93 -8.63
N MET A 14 -13.88 6.19 -9.57
CA MET A 14 -14.30 6.15 -10.98
C MET A 14 -15.72 5.62 -11.16
N GLU A 15 -16.11 4.59 -10.40
CA GLU A 15 -17.46 4.03 -10.44
C GLU A 15 -18.51 5.07 -10.04
N LYS A 16 -18.26 5.83 -8.96
CA LYS A 16 -19.12 6.94 -8.53
C LYS A 16 -19.13 8.11 -9.52
N ALA A 17 -18.04 8.28 -10.29
CA ALA A 17 -17.92 9.29 -11.34
C ALA A 17 -18.58 8.86 -12.66
N GLY A 18 -19.27 7.72 -12.71
CA GLY A 18 -19.98 7.24 -13.90
C GLY A 18 -19.13 6.43 -14.88
N PHE A 19 -17.91 6.04 -14.48
CA PHE A 19 -17.02 5.20 -15.28
C PHE A 19 -16.98 3.78 -14.71
N PRO A 20 -17.72 2.81 -15.29
CA PRO A 20 -17.72 1.44 -14.81
C PRO A 20 -16.33 0.82 -14.96
N MET A 21 -15.85 0.15 -13.92
CA MET A 21 -14.54 -0.51 -13.93
C MET A 21 -14.58 -1.83 -13.15
N PRO A 22 -13.74 -2.81 -13.54
CA PRO A 22 -13.60 -4.04 -12.78
C PRO A 22 -13.00 -3.78 -11.40
N ALA A 23 -13.36 -4.62 -10.43
CA ALA A 23 -12.73 -4.60 -9.11
C ALA A 23 -11.22 -4.86 -9.25
N PHE A 24 -10.42 -4.12 -8.47
CA PHE A 24 -8.95 -4.16 -8.52
C PHE A 24 -8.31 -4.09 -7.12
N ASP A 25 -9.14 -3.98 -6.07
CA ASP A 25 -8.74 -3.87 -4.68
C ASP A 25 -8.84 -5.24 -3.97
N PHE A 26 -8.82 -5.25 -2.64
CA PHE A 26 -8.88 -6.47 -1.84
C PHE A 26 -10.20 -7.27 -1.99
N ARG A 27 -11.22 -6.74 -2.69
CA ARG A 27 -12.40 -7.52 -3.09
C ARG A 27 -12.06 -8.62 -4.09
N VAL A 28 -10.96 -8.50 -4.83
CA VAL A 28 -10.51 -9.52 -5.78
C VAL A 28 -9.72 -10.59 -5.05
N ASN A 29 -10.22 -11.82 -5.08
CA ASN A 29 -9.53 -12.96 -4.47
C ASN A 29 -8.13 -13.13 -5.07
N GLY A 30 -7.12 -13.35 -4.22
CA GLY A 30 -5.72 -13.43 -4.60
C GLY A 30 -4.95 -12.10 -4.57
N VAL A 31 -5.61 -10.95 -4.37
CA VAL A 31 -4.89 -9.69 -4.10
C VAL A 31 -4.37 -9.69 -2.67
N THR A 32 -3.05 -9.78 -2.52
CA THR A 32 -2.38 -9.84 -1.21
C THR A 32 -1.77 -8.50 -0.77
N SER A 33 -1.44 -7.62 -1.72
CA SER A 33 -0.91 -6.29 -1.42
C SER A 33 -1.29 -5.24 -2.47
N ILE A 34 -1.39 -3.99 -2.01
CA ILE A 34 -1.71 -2.82 -2.83
C ILE A 34 -0.76 -1.69 -2.45
N SER A 35 -0.11 -1.09 -3.44
CA SER A 35 0.65 0.15 -3.29
C SER A 35 -0.11 1.34 -3.87
N CYS A 36 -0.05 2.47 -3.17
CA CYS A 36 -0.79 3.67 -3.49
C CYS A 36 0.04 4.91 -3.13
N ASP A 37 0.10 5.89 -4.04
CA ASP A 37 0.91 7.09 -3.84
C ASP A 37 0.02 8.33 -3.65
N PRO A 38 -0.23 8.76 -2.40
CA PRO A 38 -0.98 9.98 -2.11
C PRO A 38 -0.36 11.22 -2.76
N HIS A 39 0.96 11.26 -2.94
CA HIS A 39 1.65 12.39 -3.58
C HIS A 39 1.37 12.54 -5.10
N LYS A 40 0.52 11.67 -5.66
CA LYS A 40 0.01 11.73 -7.03
C LYS A 40 -1.39 12.32 -7.01
N TYR A 41 -2.41 11.47 -7.11
CA TYR A 41 -3.81 11.89 -7.16
C TYR A 41 -4.45 12.07 -5.78
N GLY A 42 -3.70 11.87 -4.68
CA GLY A 42 -4.17 12.11 -3.32
C GLY A 42 -3.79 13.49 -2.77
N PHE A 43 -3.16 14.35 -3.57
CA PHE A 43 -2.79 15.73 -3.23
C PHE A 43 -1.92 15.90 -1.97
N SER A 44 -1.18 14.85 -1.59
CA SER A 44 -0.22 14.93 -0.48
C SER A 44 1.13 15.51 -0.93
N PRO A 45 1.97 16.02 -0.01
CA PRO A 45 3.33 16.44 -0.32
C PRO A 45 4.15 15.32 -0.98
N LYS A 46 5.14 15.70 -1.80
CA LYS A 46 6.08 14.76 -2.43
C LYS A 46 6.80 13.92 -1.37
N GLY A 47 7.03 12.64 -1.68
CA GLY A 47 7.67 11.69 -0.78
C GLY A 47 6.72 10.78 -0.01
N ALA A 48 5.40 11.01 -0.05
CA ALA A 48 4.42 10.16 0.63
C ALA A 48 3.93 8.98 -0.24
N SER A 49 4.00 7.75 0.27
CA SER A 49 3.45 6.53 -0.33
C SER A 49 2.88 5.62 0.75
N VAL A 50 2.03 4.67 0.35
CA VAL A 50 1.40 3.69 1.24
C VAL A 50 1.46 2.31 0.59
N VAL A 51 1.89 1.32 1.36
CA VAL A 51 1.72 -0.11 1.05
C VAL A 51 0.72 -0.71 2.03
N MET A 52 -0.25 -1.46 1.51
CA MET A 52 -1.27 -2.16 2.27
C MET A 52 -1.17 -3.66 1.98
N PHE A 53 -1.41 -4.48 3.00
CA PHE A 53 -1.44 -5.93 2.91
C PHE A 53 -2.82 -6.43 3.30
N SER A 54 -3.26 -7.54 2.70
CA SER A 54 -4.58 -8.13 2.96
C SER A 54 -4.71 -8.72 4.36
N ASN A 55 -3.60 -9.07 5.02
CA ASN A 55 -3.57 -9.59 6.38
C ASN A 55 -2.34 -9.09 7.18
N LYS A 56 -2.30 -9.39 8.48
CA LYS A 56 -1.26 -8.90 9.39
C LYS A 56 0.02 -9.72 9.27
N GLU A 57 -0.10 -11.00 8.96
CA GLU A 57 1.00 -11.95 8.82
C GLU A 57 1.94 -11.51 7.68
N LEU A 58 1.38 -11.14 6.53
CA LEU A 58 2.13 -10.58 5.41
C LEU A 58 2.84 -9.27 5.77
N ARG A 59 2.20 -8.43 6.60
CA ARG A 59 2.81 -7.17 7.06
C ARG A 59 3.99 -7.40 8.00
N HIS A 60 3.93 -8.42 8.85
CA HIS A 60 5.02 -8.71 9.80
C HIS A 60 6.34 -9.02 9.09
N HIS A 61 6.29 -9.61 7.90
CA HIS A 61 7.48 -9.87 7.07
C HIS A 61 8.15 -8.60 6.53
N MET A 62 7.51 -7.43 6.60
CA MET A 62 8.09 -6.15 6.21
C MET A 62 8.87 -5.47 7.34
N TYR A 63 8.59 -5.83 8.60
CA TYR A 63 9.24 -5.20 9.74
C TYR A 63 10.71 -5.59 9.82
N CYS A 64 11.56 -4.63 10.19
CA CYS A 64 12.97 -4.85 10.41
C CYS A 64 13.28 -4.74 11.90
N PHE A 65 13.92 -5.78 12.44
CA PHE A 65 14.34 -5.86 13.84
C PHE A 65 15.84 -6.17 13.89
N LEU A 66 16.59 -5.38 14.65
CA LEU A 66 18.01 -5.56 14.94
C LEU A 66 18.17 -5.59 16.46
N THR A 67 18.27 -6.79 17.02
CA THR A 67 18.34 -7.00 18.48
C THR A 67 19.76 -6.93 19.02
N GLU A 68 20.77 -7.14 18.18
CA GLU A 68 22.19 -7.19 18.57
C GLU A 68 22.95 -5.91 18.23
N TRP A 69 22.25 -4.85 17.83
CA TRP A 69 22.89 -3.58 17.52
C TRP A 69 23.44 -2.94 18.80
N THR A 70 24.69 -2.45 18.76
CA THR A 70 25.36 -1.84 19.91
C THR A 70 24.68 -0.57 20.43
N GLY A 71 23.84 0.06 19.60
CA GLY A 71 22.98 1.19 19.98
C GLY A 71 21.71 0.81 20.74
N GLY A 72 21.50 -0.49 21.02
CA GLY A 72 20.28 -1.02 21.62
C GLY A 72 19.35 -1.68 20.59
N ILE A 73 18.19 -2.17 21.04
CA ILE A 73 17.22 -2.81 20.15
C ILE A 73 16.68 -1.77 19.17
N TYR A 74 16.83 -2.03 17.87
CA TYR A 74 16.23 -1.23 16.81
C TYR A 74 15.09 -2.01 16.14
N ALA A 75 13.91 -1.42 16.09
CA ALA A 75 12.74 -1.98 15.43
C ALA A 75 12.07 -0.91 14.58
N THR A 76 11.90 -1.17 13.29
CA THR A 76 11.13 -0.30 12.40
C THR A 76 10.03 -1.07 11.68
N ALA A 77 8.84 -0.48 11.67
CA ALA A 77 7.69 -0.99 10.94
C ALA A 77 7.62 -0.44 9.51
N THR A 78 8.64 0.32 9.08
CA THR A 78 8.64 1.12 7.84
C THR A 78 10.05 1.36 7.31
#